data_AF-A0A653EXA8-F1
#
_entry.id   AF-A0A653EXA8-F1
#
_cell.length_a   1.000
_cell.length_b   1.000
_cell.length_c   1.000
_cell.angle_alpha   90.00
_cell.angle_beta   90.00
_cell.angle_gamma   90.00
#
_symmetry.space_group_name_H-M   'P 1'
#
loop_
_entity.id
_entity.type
_entity.pdbx_description
1 polymer ?
#
loop_
_entity_poly.entity_id
_entity_poly.type
_entity_poly.pdbx_seq_one_letter_code
_entity_poly.pdbx_strand_id
1 'polypeptide(L)' 'MRTDSLHQHKPGTLIRQADYLHARTGGMIGSLDQLIYDAANDAITDGAEKITKAHLDAVLLDGAAIGQYAPPRRHKGDR' A
#
# COMPACT_ATOMS: atom_id res chain seq x y z
N MET A 1 -23.55 -0.67 7.96
CA MET A 1 -22.43 -0.93 7.03
C MET A 1 -22.27 0.29 6.15
N ARG A 2 -21.23 1.10 6.35
CA ARG A 2 -20.83 2.10 5.37
C ARG A 2 -20.04 1.36 4.30
N THR A 3 -20.40 1.56 3.03
CA THR A 3 -19.67 1.03 1.89
C THR A 3 -18.54 2.00 1.58
N ASP A 4 -17.51 2.03 2.42
CA ASP A 4 -16.37 2.93 2.24
C ASP A 4 -15.60 2.51 0.98
N SER A 5 -15.81 3.24 -0.11
CA SER A 5 -15.34 2.91 -1.44
C SER A 5 -14.27 3.91 -1.87
N LEU A 6 -13.28 3.45 -2.63
CA LEU A 6 -12.25 4.31 -3.19
C LEU A 6 -12.75 5.00 -4.47
N HIS A 7 -13.59 6.03 -4.33
CA HIS A 7 -14.26 6.68 -5.47
C HIS A 7 -13.30 7.30 -6.49
N GLN A 8 -12.09 7.68 -6.06
CA GLN A 8 -11.07 8.27 -6.92
C GLN A 8 -10.09 7.23 -7.48
N HIS A 9 -10.24 5.96 -7.12
CA HIS A 9 -9.33 4.91 -7.55
C HIS A 9 -9.63 4.47 -8.98
N LYS A 10 -8.63 4.61 -9.85
CA LYS A 10 -8.74 4.19 -11.24
C LYS A 10 -8.46 2.69 -11.37
N PRO A 11 -9.32 1.92 -12.06
CA PRO A 11 -9.02 0.52 -12.38
C PRO A 11 -7.65 0.34 -13.03
N GLY A 12 -6.98 -0.77 -12.70
CA GLY A 12 -5.65 -1.09 -13.22
C GLY A 12 -4.48 -0.31 -12.60
N THR A 13 -4.72 0.59 -11.63
CA THR A 13 -3.64 1.32 -10.95
C THR A 13 -2.69 0.38 -10.19
N LEU A 14 -3.24 -0.59 -9.47
CA LEU A 14 -2.44 -1.60 -8.75
C LEU A 14 -1.74 -2.57 -9.72
N ILE A 15 -2.38 -2.91 -10.84
CA ILE A 15 -1.79 -3.78 -11.87
C ILE A 15 -0.51 -3.16 -12.44
N ARG A 16 -0.50 -1.84 -12.68
CA ARG A 16 0.70 -1.11 -13.11
C ARG A 16 1.84 -1.10 -12.08
N GLN A 17 1.56 -1.49 -10.84
CA GLN A 17 2.52 -1.60 -9.75
C GLN A 17 2.79 -3.06 -9.35
N ALA A 18 2.44 -4.03 -10.20
CA ALA A 18 2.55 -5.46 -9.90
C ALA A 18 3.95 -5.86 -9.40
N ASP A 19 5.02 -5.41 -10.06
CA ASP A 19 6.40 -5.71 -9.67
C ASP A 19 6.73 -5.15 -8.27
N TYR A 20 6.28 -3.93 -7.99
CA TYR A 20 6.45 -3.31 -6.67
C TYR A 20 5.66 -4.07 -5.60
N LEU A 21 4.41 -4.44 -5.88
CA LEU A 21 3.55 -5.17 -4.93
C LEU A 21 4.12 -6.58 -4.66
N HIS A 22 4.63 -7.25 -5.69
CA HIS A 22 5.29 -8.54 -5.55
C HIS A 22 6.53 -8.43 -4.67
N ALA A 23 7.40 -7.45 -4.94
CA ALA A 23 8.59 -7.21 -4.12
C ALA A 23 8.26 -6.82 -2.67
N ARG A 24 7.24 -5.98 -2.46
CA ARG A 24 6.80 -5.51 -1.13
C ARG A 24 6.28 -6.65 -0.25
N THR A 25 5.65 -7.63 -0.87
CA THR A 25 4.98 -8.75 -0.19
C THR A 25 5.80 -10.04 -0.20
N GLY A 26 6.97 -10.04 -0.85
CA GLY A 26 7.74 -11.27 -1.10
C GLY A 26 6.97 -12.30 -1.92
N GLY A 27 5.98 -11.87 -2.70
CA GLY A 27 5.07 -12.73 -3.46
C GLY A 27 4.00 -13.45 -2.63
N MET A 28 3.84 -13.14 -1.35
CA MET A 28 2.85 -13.79 -0.49
C MET A 28 1.47 -13.13 -0.63
N ILE A 29 0.46 -13.92 -1.04
CA ILE A 29 -0.91 -13.43 -1.24
C ILE A 29 -1.55 -12.87 0.04
N GLY A 30 -1.28 -13.48 1.20
CA GLY A 30 -1.78 -12.98 2.49
C GLY A 30 -1.22 -11.60 2.85
N SER A 31 0.06 -11.37 2.55
CA SER A 31 0.68 -10.05 2.74
C SER A 31 0.20 -9.03 1.72
N LEU A 32 -0.15 -9.46 0.50
CA LEU A 32 -0.77 -8.59 -0.49
C LEU A 32 -2.17 -8.14 -0.06
N ASP A 33 -2.96 -9.05 0.49
CA ASP A 33 -4.30 -8.74 1.01
C ASP A 33 -4.21 -7.71 2.14
N GLN A 34 -3.37 -7.97 3.14
CA GLN A 34 -3.12 -7.02 4.24
C GLN A 34 -2.63 -5.66 3.71
N LEU A 35 -1.67 -5.66 2.79
CA LEU A 35 -1.11 -4.43 2.20
C LEU A 35 -2.17 -3.58 1.53
N ILE A 36 -3.04 -4.19 0.71
CA ILE A 36 -4.08 -3.47 -0.03
C ILE A 36 -5.15 -2.98 0.94
N TYR A 37 -5.55 -3.80 1.91
CA TYR A 37 -6.58 -3.48 2.89
C TYR A 37 -6.17 -2.27 3.75
N ASP A 38 -4.99 -2.32 4.37
CA ASP A 38 -4.53 -1.23 5.25
C ASP A 38 -4.30 0.07 4.44
N ALA A 39 -3.72 -0.04 3.25
CA ALA A 39 -3.53 1.12 2.37
C ALA A 39 -4.85 1.73 1.88
N ALA A 40 -5.90 0.92 1.70
CA ALA A 40 -7.24 1.42 1.36
C ALA A 40 -7.87 2.16 2.55
N ASN A 41 -7.74 1.61 3.75
CA ASN A 41 -8.22 2.27 4.98
C ASN A 41 -7.53 3.61 5.20
N ASP A 42 -6.22 3.70 4.98
CA ASP A 42 -5.47 4.95 5.05
C ASP A 42 -6.00 5.98 4.04
N ALA A 43 -6.23 5.55 2.79
CA ALA A 43 -6.76 6.41 1.72
C ALA A 43 -8.19 6.91 1.98
N ILE A 44 -8.99 6.13 2.70
CA ILE A 44 -10.34 6.55 3.14
C ILE A 44 -10.19 7.55 4.28
N THR A 45 -9.31 7.26 5.24
CA THR A 45 -9.10 8.09 6.44
C THR A 45 -8.56 9.48 6.11
N ASP A 46 -7.66 9.59 5.14
CA ASP A 46 -7.09 10.86 4.69
C ASP A 46 -7.92 11.56 3.59
N GLY A 47 -9.00 10.93 3.14
CA GLY A 47 -9.90 11.46 2.11
C GLY A 47 -9.34 11.43 0.69
N ALA A 48 -8.18 10.81 0.44
CA ALA A 48 -7.65 10.66 -0.91
C ALA A 48 -8.53 9.76 -1.79
N GLU A 49 -9.23 8.81 -1.16
CA GLU A 49 -10.13 7.82 -1.79
C GLU A 49 -9.49 7.08 -2.97
N LYS A 50 -8.16 6.92 -2.93
CA LYS A 50 -7.36 6.17 -3.90
C LYS A 50 -6.09 5.68 -3.25
N ILE A 51 -5.75 4.40 -3.46
CA ILE A 51 -4.47 3.87 -3.03
C ILE A 51 -3.34 4.55 -3.83
N THR A 52 -2.36 5.09 -3.11
CA THR A 52 -1.13 5.65 -3.66
C THR A 52 0.05 4.81 -3.19
N LYS A 53 1.20 4.99 -3.85
CA LYS A 53 2.45 4.36 -3.39
C LYS A 53 2.81 4.78 -1.96
N ALA A 54 2.49 6.01 -1.56
CA ALA A 54 2.72 6.49 -0.20
C ALA A 54 1.88 5.71 0.84
N HIS A 55 0.64 5.36 0.51
CA HIS A 55 -0.18 4.50 1.37
C HIS A 55 0.44 3.11 1.47
N LEU A 56 0.83 2.50 0.34
CA LEU A 56 1.47 1.18 0.32
C LEU A 56 2.82 1.14 1.06
N ASP A 57 3.62 2.21 0.97
CA ASP A 57 4.90 2.32 1.68
C ASP A 57 4.70 2.53 3.20
N ALA A 58 3.58 3.11 3.63
CA ALA A 58 3.26 3.36 5.03
C ALA A 58 2.80 2.12 5.79
N VAL A 59 2.20 1.14 5.09
CA VAL A 59 1.77 -0.13 5.70
C VAL A 59 2.97 -0.91 6.22
N LEU A 60 2.86 -1.35 7.48
CA LEU A 60 3.82 -2.24 8.12
C LEU A 60 3.36 -3.69 7.90
N LEU A 61 4.12 -4.43 7.10
CA LEU A 61 3.93 -5.87 6.93
C LEU A 61 4.83 -6.62 7.91
N ASP A 62 4.30 -7.69 8.51
CA ASP A 62 5.07 -8.52 9.43
C ASP A 62 6.20 -9.29 8.73
N GLY A 63 7.25 -9.58 9.52
CA GLY A 63 8.58 -10.08 9.15
C GLY A 63 8.67 -11.18 8.09
N ALA A 64 7.65 -12.02 7.95
CA ALA A 64 7.64 -13.10 6.96
C ALA A 64 7.60 -12.59 5.51
N ALA A 65 7.14 -11.35 5.26
CA ALA A 65 7.01 -10.77 3.92
C ALA A 65 8.23 -9.93 3.48
N ILE A 66 9.13 -9.60 4.39
CA ILE A 66 10.12 -8.52 4.21
C ILE A 66 11.42 -9.02 3.57
N GLY A 67 11.45 -10.22 3.00
CA GLY A 67 12.70 -10.83 2.50
C GLY A 67 13.47 -9.99 1.48
N GLN A 68 12.85 -9.01 0.81
CA GLN A 68 13.46 -8.26 -0.30
C GLN A 68 13.14 -6.76 -0.35
N TYR A 69 12.17 -6.23 0.41
CA TYR A 69 11.81 -4.82 0.30
C TYR A 69 12.54 -3.95 1.34
N ALA A 70 13.34 -3.01 0.86
CA ALA A 70 13.89 -1.91 1.65
C ALA A 70 13.07 -0.63 1.35
N PRO A 71 12.36 -0.04 2.32
CA PRO A 71 11.65 1.22 2.11
C PRO A 71 12.64 2.33 1.72
N PRO A 72 12.26 3.27 0.83
CA PRO A 72 13.06 4.46 0.60
C PRO A 72 13.22 5.21 1.92
N ARG A 73 14.47 5.53 2.29
CA ARG A 73 14.77 6.30 3.50
C ARG A 73 14.00 7.62 3.42
N ARG A 74 13.02 7.80 4.30
CA ARG A 74 12.33 9.08 4.48
C ARG A 74 13.37 10.15 4.80
N HIS A 75 13.68 11.00 3.83
CA HIS A 75 14.44 12.22 4.10
C HIS A 75 13.49 13.15 4.86
N LYS A 76 13.57 13.10 6.19
CA LYS A 76 12.88 14.04 7.06
C LYS A 76 13.59 15.38 6.85
N GLY A 77 13.08 16.17 5.90
CA GLY A 77 13.49 17.56 5.71
C GLY A 77 13.35 18.28 7.03
N ASP A 78 14.48 18.70 7.57
CA ASP A 78 14.56 19.58 8.72
C ASP A 78 13.98 20.95 8.36
N ARG A 79 13.40 21.60 9.37
CA ARG A 79 12.64 22.85 9.26
C ARG A 79 13.50 24.02 8.80
#